data_AF-A0A1Q6DUL6-F1
#
_entry.id   AF-A0A1Q6DUL6-F1
#
_cell.length_a   1.000
_cell.length_b   1.000
_cell.length_c   1.000
_cell.angle_alpha   90.00
_cell.angle_beta   90.00
_cell.angle_gamma   90.00
#
_symmetry.space_group_name_H-M   'P 1'
#
loop_
_entity.id
_entity.type
_entity.pdbx_description
1 polymer ?
#
loop_
_entity_poly.entity_id
_entity_poly.type
_entity_poly.pdbx_seq_one_letter_code
_entity_poly.pdbx_strand_id
1 'polypeptide(L)' 'MQINYTKKFVVKNVEQVGDQKAVEAINKEGLGNLKIVLPKETEINEGEELNIKAWKAGN' A
#
# COMPACT_ATOMS: atom_id res chain seq x y z
N MET A 1 16.97 8.84 -16.63
CA MET A 1 17.19 9.05 -15.18
C MET A 1 16.04 8.38 -14.45
N GLN A 2 16.28 7.24 -13.81
CA GLN A 2 15.24 6.44 -13.15
C GLN A 2 15.07 6.99 -11.73
N ILE A 3 13.94 7.64 -11.45
CA ILE A 3 13.70 8.18 -10.12
C ILE A 3 13.00 7.12 -9.28
N ASN A 4 13.73 6.54 -8.33
CA ASN A 4 13.19 5.61 -7.35
C ASN A 4 12.70 6.42 -6.14
N TYR A 5 11.38 6.56 -6.02
CA TYR A 5 10.78 7.11 -4.81
C TYR A 5 10.24 5.95 -3.97
N THR A 6 10.82 5.76 -2.78
CA THR A 6 10.22 4.92 -1.74
C THR A 6 9.38 5.82 -0.86
N LYS A 7 8.10 5.50 -0.72
CA LYS A 7 7.18 6.26 0.14
C LYS A 7 6.55 5.34 1.17
N LYS A 8 6.42 5.89 2.39
CA LYS A 8 5.87 5.17 3.55
C LYS A 8 4.37 5.38 3.61
N PHE A 9 3.62 4.30 3.71
CA PHE A 9 2.18 4.32 3.97
C PHE A 9 1.92 3.58 5.27
N VAL A 10 0.90 4.00 6.01
CA VAL A 10 0.46 3.31 7.22
C VAL A 10 -0.88 2.65 6.90
N VAL A 11 -0.98 1.34 7.15
CA VAL A 11 -2.24 0.62 7.00
C VAL A 11 -3.25 1.19 7.98
N LYS A 12 -4.36 1.68 7.46
CA LYS A 12 -5.45 2.25 8.25
C LYS A 12 -6.57 1.24 8.47
N ASN A 13 -6.82 0.37 7.51
CA ASN A 13 -7.92 -0.59 7.55
C ASN A 13 -7.53 -1.84 6.73
N VAL A 14 -7.92 -3.01 7.22
CA VAL A 14 -7.79 -4.29 6.52
C VAL A 14 -9.14 -4.99 6.57
N GLU A 15 -9.81 -5.06 5.43
CA GLU A 15 -11.10 -5.74 5.29
C GLU A 15 -10.91 -7.05 4.51
N GLN A 16 -11.48 -8.15 5.00
CA GLN A 16 -11.49 -9.41 4.26
C GLN A 16 -12.73 -9.48 3.36
N VAL A 17 -12.50 -9.71 2.07
CA VAL A 17 -13.55 -9.87 1.06
C VAL A 17 -13.34 -11.21 0.36
N GLY A 18 -14.05 -12.24 0.83
CA GLY A 18 -13.88 -13.62 0.35
C GLY A 18 -12.47 -14.16 0.65
N ASP A 19 -11.75 -14.54 -0.42
CA ASP A 19 -10.37 -15.05 -0.38
C ASP A 19 -9.31 -13.94 -0.54
N GLN A 20 -9.72 -12.68 -0.49
CA GLN A 20 -8.84 -11.52 -0.61
C GLN A 20 -8.96 -10.61 0.61
N LYS A 21 -7.94 -9.76 0.78
CA LYS A 21 -7.87 -8.68 1.76
C LYS A 21 -7.79 -7.36 1.02
N ALA A 22 -8.76 -6.47 1.25
CA ALA A 22 -8.70 -5.08 0.84
C ALA A 22 -7.99 -4.29 1.95
N VAL A 23 -6.86 -3.67 1.59
CA VAL A 23 -6.00 -2.91 2.50
C VAL A 23 -6.06 -1.45 2.10
N GLU A 24 -6.49 -0.60 3.03
CA GLU A 24 -6.43 0.85 2.87
C GLU A 24 -5.22 1.38 3.63
N ALA A 25 -4.29 2.00 2.93
CA ALA A 25 -3.08 2.58 3.50
C ALA A 25 -3.02 4.08 3.23
N ILE A 26 -2.63 4.87 4.23
CA ILE A 26 -2.58 6.33 4.15
C ILE A 26 -1.14 6.82 4.18
N ASN A 27 -0.80 7.82 3.37
CA ASN A 27 0.47 8.52 3.45
C ASN A 27 0.27 9.91 4.04
N LYS A 28 0.98 10.20 5.14
CA LYS A 28 0.91 11.50 5.83
C LYS A 28 1.71 12.61 5.13
N GLU A 29 2.45 12.29 4.07
CA GLU A 29 3.22 13.25 3.27
C GLU A 29 2.40 13.85 2.10
N GLY A 30 1.08 13.61 2.05
CA GLY A 30 0.17 14.26 1.09
C GLY A 30 0.06 13.57 -0.27
N LEU A 31 0.50 12.31 -0.41
CA LEU A 31 0.39 11.54 -1.65
C LEU A 31 -0.98 10.88 -1.88
N GLY A 32 -1.90 11.06 -0.94
CA GLY A 32 -3.23 10.44 -0.97
C GLY A 32 -3.27 9.06 -0.31
N ASN A 33 -4.42 8.41 -0.44
CA ASN A 33 -4.69 7.10 0.14
C ASN A 33 -4.52 6.03 -0.94
N LEU A 34 -3.91 4.90 -0.57
CA LEU A 34 -3.80 3.72 -1.40
C LEU A 34 -4.82 2.67 -0.96
N LYS A 35 -5.46 2.03 -1.94
CA LYS A 35 -6.25 0.83 -1.75
C LYS A 35 -5.58 -0.30 -2.52
N ILE A 36 -5.23 -1.36 -1.81
CA ILE A 36 -4.49 -2.51 -2.35
C ILE A 36 -5.32 -3.76 -2.05
N VAL A 37 -5.47 -4.64 -3.04
CA VAL A 37 -6.10 -5.95 -2.83
C VAL A 37 -5.00 -7.00 -2.81
N LEU A 38 -4.92 -7.74 -1.71
CA LEU A 38 -3.91 -8.77 -1.48
C LEU A 38 -4.59 -10.14 -1.27
N PRO A 39 -3.90 -11.26 -1.53
CA PRO A 39 -4.38 -12.58 -1.15
C PRO A 39 -4.62 -12.68 0.37
N LYS A 40 -5.61 -13.49 0.79
CA LYS A 40 -5.90 -13.77 2.20
C LYS A 40 -4.68 -14.22 3.00
N GLU A 41 -3.77 -14.96 2.37
CA GLU A 41 -2.58 -15.52 3.01
C GLU A 41 -1.52 -14.46 3.34
N THR A 42 -1.62 -13.25 2.79
CA THR A 42 -0.69 -12.18 3.12
C THR A 42 -0.89 -11.71 4.55
N GLU A 43 0.16 -11.81 5.36
CA GLU A 43 0.22 -11.25 6.71
C GLU A 43 0.37 -9.73 6.60
N ILE A 44 -0.69 -9.01 6.99
CA ILE A 44 -0.73 -7.55 7.00
C ILE A 44 -1.75 -7.11 8.05
N ASN A 45 -1.37 -6.12 8.85
CA ASN A 45 -2.18 -5.66 9.98
C ASN A 45 -2.42 -4.15 9.95
N GLU A 46 -3.48 -3.71 10.61
CA GLU A 46 -3.73 -2.29 10.84
C GLU A 46 -2.58 -1.67 11.66
N GLY A 47 -2.16 -0.47 11.27
CA GLY A 47 -1.02 0.25 11.85
C GLY A 47 0.35 -0.11 11.25
N GLU A 48 0.44 -1.11 10.39
CA GLU A 48 1.71 -1.53 9.77
C GLU A 48 2.24 -0.48 8.77
N GLU A 49 3.56 -0.29 8.73
CA GLU A 49 4.23 0.61 7.77
C GLU A 49 4.58 -0.13 6.46
N LEU A 50 3.95 0.27 5.36
CA LEU A 50 4.25 -0.21 4.01
C LEU A 50 5.26 0.69 3.33
N ASN A 51 6.30 0.08 2.75
CA ASN A 51 7.27 0.76 1.91
C ASN A 51 6.96 0.46 0.44
N ILE A 52 6.37 1.44 -0.26
CA ILE A 52 5.95 1.25 -1.64
C ILE A 52 7.00 1.90 -2.55
N LYS A 53 7.55 1.09 -3.45
CA LYS A 53 8.47 1.53 -4.51
C LYS A 53 7.64 1.77 -5.75
N ALA A 54 7.43 3.05 -6.09
CA ALA A 54 6.78 3.41 -7.34
C ALA A 54 7.82 3.54 -8.45
N TRP A 55 7.60 2.84 -9.57
CA TRP A 55 8.38 3.01 -10.78
C TRP A 55 7.54 3.74 -11.82
N LYS A 56 8.00 4.89 -12.29
CA LYS A 56 7.46 5.48 -13.51
C LYS A 56 8.16 4.79 -14.68
N ALA A 57 7.46 3.90 -15.38
CA ALA A 57 7.90 3.45 -16.69
C ALA A 57 7.96 4.70 -17.59
N GLY A 58 9.17 5.10 -17.97
CA GLY A 58 9.36 6.18 -18.93
C GLY A 58 8.89 5.71 -20.30
N ASN A 59 8.09 6.54 -20.97
CA ASN A 59 7.81 6.44 -22.41
C ASN A 59 9.04 6.90 -23.19
#